data_AF-A0A0S6X250-F1
#
_entry.id   AF-A0A0S6X250-F1
#
_cell.length_a   1.000
_cell.length_b   1.000
_cell.length_c   1.000
_cell.angle_alpha   90.00
_cell.angle_beta   90.00
_cell.angle_gamma   90.00
#
_symmetry.space_group_name_H-M   'P 1'
#
loop_
_entity.id
_entity.type
_entity.pdbx_description
1 polymer ?
#
loop_
_entity_poly.entity_id
_entity_poly.type
_entity_poly.pdbx_seq_one_letter_code
_entity_poly.pdbx_strand_id
1 'polypeptide(L)'
;MIRITSHAITRAMERLPGIQSEAEAIAALDTPAVQCAAEFAKGAKVHVKRDTGQRIVIEDGKVTTVLPPNTWKHKLGTEWDRIRQHARGWARFCRGDEG
;
A
#
# COMPACT_ATOMS: atom_id res chain seq x y z
N MET A 1 -3.45 -12.38 -19.41
CA MET A 1 -3.84 -13.01 -18.12
C MET A 1 -2.70 -12.82 -17.14
N ILE A 2 -2.94 -12.07 -16.06
CA ILE A 2 -1.95 -11.82 -15.02
C ILE A 2 -1.80 -13.03 -14.09
N ARG A 3 -0.60 -13.26 -13.53
CA ARG A 3 -0.42 -14.26 -12.46
C ARG A 3 -1.02 -13.74 -11.16
N ILE A 4 -1.95 -14.49 -10.59
CA ILE A 4 -2.60 -14.17 -9.32
C ILE A 4 -2.27 -15.28 -8.32
N THR A 5 -1.79 -14.91 -7.15
CA THR A 5 -1.49 -15.88 -6.09
C THR A 5 -2.77 -16.32 -5.36
N SER A 6 -2.81 -17.56 -4.87
CA SER A 6 -3.93 -18.05 -4.03
C SER A 6 -4.14 -17.15 -2.81
N HIS A 7 -3.05 -16.61 -2.24
CA HIS A 7 -3.16 -15.65 -1.15
C HIS A 7 -3.92 -14.38 -1.56
N ALA A 8 -3.64 -13.82 -2.74
CA ALA A 8 -4.35 -12.66 -3.25
C ALA A 8 -5.84 -12.94 -3.47
N ILE A 9 -6.19 -14.14 -3.95
CA ILE A 9 -7.58 -14.58 -4.13
C ILE A 9 -8.30 -14.61 -2.78
N THR A 10 -7.74 -15.28 -1.76
CA THR A 10 -8.34 -15.32 -0.42
C THR A 10 -8.52 -13.92 0.14
N ARG A 11 -7.51 -13.04 0.01
CA ARG A 11 -7.61 -11.66 0.49
C ARG A 11 -8.63 -10.83 -0.29
N ALA A 12 -8.80 -11.08 -1.58
CA ALA A 12 -9.81 -10.43 -2.39
C ALA A 12 -11.21 -10.81 -1.91
N MET A 13 -11.48 -12.09 -1.68
CA MET A 13 -12.77 -12.56 -1.14
C MET A 13 -13.07 -11.98 0.25
N GLU A 14 -12.06 -11.86 1.12
CA GLU A 14 -12.24 -11.29 2.47
C GLU A 14 -12.49 -9.77 2.48
N ARG A 15 -11.95 -9.03 1.51
CA ARG A 15 -11.80 -7.56 1.61
C ARG A 15 -12.53 -6.77 0.55
N LEU A 16 -12.85 -7.39 -0.60
CA LEU A 16 -13.61 -6.74 -1.65
C LEU A 16 -15.11 -6.97 -1.39
N PRO A 17 -15.92 -5.91 -1.36
CA PRO A 17 -17.35 -6.05 -1.17
C PRO A 17 -17.98 -6.79 -2.35
N GLY A 18 -18.88 -7.73 -2.06
CA GLY A 18 -19.68 -8.41 -3.08
C GLY A 18 -19.01 -9.58 -3.80
N ILE A 19 -17.79 -9.98 -3.39
CA ILE A 19 -17.14 -11.18 -3.94
C ILE A 19 -17.55 -12.40 -3.12
N GLN A 20 -18.19 -13.37 -3.77
CA GLN A 20 -18.67 -14.60 -3.14
C GLN A 20 -17.97 -15.86 -3.68
N SER A 21 -17.27 -15.76 -4.81
CA SER A 21 -16.56 -16.87 -5.42
C SER A 21 -15.12 -16.53 -5.80
N GLU A 22 -14.31 -17.58 -5.96
CA GLU A 22 -12.93 -17.46 -6.47
C GLU A 22 -12.90 -16.91 -7.91
N ALA A 23 -13.86 -17.31 -8.75
CA ALA A 23 -13.97 -16.80 -10.12
C ALA A 23 -14.22 -15.28 -10.15
N GLU A 24 -15.09 -14.77 -9.28
CA GLU A 24 -15.32 -13.34 -9.12
C GLU A 24 -14.09 -12.62 -8.56
N ALA A 25 -13.38 -13.24 -7.62
CA ALA A 25 -12.13 -12.68 -7.09
C ALA A 25 -11.06 -12.55 -8.19
N ILE A 26 -10.90 -13.58 -9.03
CA ILE A 26 -9.99 -13.55 -10.17
C ILE A 26 -10.41 -12.47 -11.16
N ALA A 27 -11.69 -12.39 -11.52
CA ALA A 27 -12.20 -11.37 -12.43
C ALA A 27 -12.01 -9.93 -11.89
N ALA A 28 -12.21 -9.73 -10.59
CA ALA A 28 -11.99 -8.45 -9.93
C ALA A 28 -10.51 -8.05 -9.86
N LEU A 29 -9.59 -9.02 -9.91
CA LEU A 29 -8.14 -8.79 -9.92
C LEU A 29 -7.57 -8.70 -11.34
N ASP A 30 -8.14 -9.37 -12.33
CA ASP A 30 -7.68 -9.36 -13.73
C ASP A 30 -8.27 -8.20 -14.55
N THR A 31 -8.20 -7.00 -14.00
CA THR A 31 -8.67 -5.78 -14.69
C THR A 31 -7.59 -5.22 -15.63
N PRO A 32 -7.95 -4.46 -16.69
CA PRO A 32 -6.96 -3.84 -17.58
C PRO A 32 -5.94 -2.97 -16.83
N ALA A 33 -6.38 -2.25 -15.79
CA ALA A 33 -5.49 -1.44 -14.96
C ALA A 33 -4.46 -2.29 -14.21
N VAL A 34 -4.86 -3.45 -13.69
CA VAL A 34 -3.97 -4.38 -12.99
C VAL A 34 -3.02 -5.07 -13.97
N GLN A 35 -3.49 -5.43 -15.17
CA GLN A 35 -2.66 -5.97 -16.23
C GLN A 35 -1.57 -4.96 -16.66
N CYS A 36 -1.94 -3.70 -16.90
CA CYS A 36 -0.97 -2.65 -17.19
C CYS A 36 0.03 -2.48 -16.03
N ALA A 37 -0.45 -2.42 -14.79
CA ALA A 37 0.42 -2.25 -13.63
C ALA A 37 1.40 -3.43 -13.44
N ALA A 38 1.04 -4.64 -13.86
CA ALA A 38 1.94 -5.78 -13.84
C ALA A 38 3.09 -5.69 -14.83
N GLU A 39 2.87 -5.08 -15.99
CA GLU A 39 3.96 -4.79 -16.94
C GLU A 39 4.97 -3.81 -16.34
N PHE A 40 4.51 -2.84 -15.56
CA PHE A 40 5.38 -1.89 -14.83
C PHE A 40 6.03 -2.47 -13.57
N ALA A 41 5.49 -3.56 -13.02
CA ALA A 41 5.96 -4.15 -11.77
C ALA A 41 7.18 -5.09 -11.94
N LYS A 42 7.78 -5.18 -13.13
CA LYS A 42 9.01 -5.98 -13.36
C LYS A 42 10.17 -5.39 -12.54
N GLY A 43 10.49 -6.04 -11.42
CA GLY A 43 11.52 -5.59 -10.47
C GLY A 43 11.08 -4.52 -9.47
N ALA A 44 9.78 -4.20 -9.39
CA ALA A 44 9.25 -3.20 -8.46
C ALA A 44 7.95 -3.67 -7.79
N LYS A 45 7.62 -3.02 -6.67
CA LYS A 45 6.33 -3.16 -5.98
C LYS A 45 5.42 -2.02 -6.40
N VAL A 46 4.31 -2.35 -7.05
CA VAL A 46 3.31 -1.39 -7.53
C VAL A 46 1.98 -1.62 -6.81
N HIS A 47 1.21 -0.54 -6.65
CA HIS A 47 -0.10 -0.56 -6.03
C HIS A 47 -1.15 0.00 -6.96
N VAL A 48 -2.21 -0.76 -7.21
CA VAL A 48 -3.41 -0.26 -7.91
C VAL A 48 -4.48 0.05 -6.89
N LYS A 49 -4.88 1.32 -6.80
CA LYS A 49 -5.95 1.76 -5.89
C LYS A 49 -7.30 1.51 -6.56
N ARG A 50 -8.20 0.82 -5.85
CA ARG A 50 -9.60 0.73 -6.24
C ARG A 50 -10.39 1.93 -5.72
N ASP A 51 -11.41 2.26 -6.48
CA ASP A 51 -12.54 3.13 -6.19
C ASP A 51 -13.19 2.84 -4.82
N THR A 52 -13.32 1.58 -4.43
CA THR A 52 -13.81 1.14 -3.11
C THR A 52 -12.79 1.33 -1.96
N GLY A 53 -11.58 1.82 -2.26
CA GLY A 53 -10.55 2.20 -1.29
C GLY A 53 -9.48 1.13 -0.99
N GLN A 54 -9.70 -0.12 -1.39
CA GLN A 54 -8.71 -1.21 -1.31
C GLN A 54 -7.53 -0.96 -2.25
N ARG A 55 -6.40 -1.61 -1.99
CA ARG A 55 -5.24 -1.56 -2.87
C ARG A 55 -4.81 -2.97 -3.27
N ILE A 56 -4.66 -3.19 -4.56
CA ILE A 56 -4.11 -4.43 -5.11
C ILE A 56 -2.59 -4.26 -5.17
N VAL A 57 -1.86 -5.20 -4.57
CA VAL A 57 -0.39 -5.21 -4.54
C VAL A 57 0.12 -6.11 -5.64
N ILE A 58 1.01 -5.58 -6.46
CA ILE A 58 1.64 -6.28 -7.57
C ILE A 58 3.14 -6.21 -7.38
N GLU A 59 3.79 -7.36 -7.37
CA GLU A 59 5.23 -7.50 -7.20
C GLU A 59 5.72 -8.51 -8.23
N ASP A 60 6.76 -8.18 -8.98
CA ASP A 60 7.34 -9.09 -9.97
C ASP A 60 6.29 -9.59 -11.00
N GLY A 61 5.43 -8.68 -11.46
CA GLY A 61 4.38 -8.96 -12.45
C GLY A 61 3.25 -9.88 -11.97
N LYS A 62 3.13 -10.17 -10.67
CA LYS A 62 2.07 -11.00 -10.09
C LYS A 62 1.32 -10.28 -8.98
N VAL A 63 0.03 -10.58 -8.83
CA VAL A 63 -0.78 -10.07 -7.72
C VAL A 63 -0.48 -10.87 -6.46
N THR A 64 0.06 -10.21 -5.44
CA THR A 64 0.49 -10.86 -4.19
C THR A 64 -0.51 -10.71 -3.05
N THR A 65 -1.21 -9.57 -2.94
CA THR A 65 -2.22 -9.38 -1.89
C THR A 65 -3.17 -8.23 -2.22
N VAL A 66 -4.29 -8.15 -1.47
CA VAL A 66 -5.23 -7.03 -1.50
C VAL A 66 -5.26 -6.39 -0.13
N LEU A 67 -4.86 -5.13 0.00
CA LEU A 67 -4.88 -4.41 1.28
C LEU A 67 -6.28 -3.84 1.57
N PRO A 68 -6.72 -3.82 2.85
CA PRO A 68 -7.98 -3.21 3.22
C PRO A 68 -8.00 -1.70 2.93
N PRO A 69 -9.19 -1.08 2.86
CA PRO A 69 -9.29 0.36 2.75
C PRO A 69 -8.55 1.02 3.92
N ASN A 70 -7.86 2.13 3.65
CA ASN A 70 -7.18 2.93 4.68
C ASN A 70 -5.88 2.37 5.29
N THR A 71 -5.29 1.30 4.73
CA THR A 71 -3.99 0.74 5.20
C THR A 71 -2.82 1.73 5.14
N TRP A 72 -2.92 2.78 4.32
CA TRP A 72 -1.86 3.78 4.19
C TRP A 72 -2.20 5.04 4.99
N LYS A 73 -1.71 5.10 6.23
CA LYS A 73 -1.49 6.37 6.91
C LYS A 73 -0.19 6.95 6.34
N HIS A 74 -0.29 7.88 5.39
CA HIS A 74 0.82 8.81 5.21
C HIS A 74 0.89 9.59 6.52
N LYS A 75 1.71 9.16 7.46
CA LYS A 75 2.47 10.17 8.19
C LYS A 75 3.42 10.69 7.13
N LEU A 76 3.05 11.79 6.49
CA LEU A 76 4.05 12.77 6.12
C LEU A 76 4.71 13.13 7.46
N GLY A 77 5.68 12.32 7.90
CA GLY A 77 6.72 12.82 8.77
C GLY A 77 7.41 13.83 7.90
N THR A 78 6.88 15.04 7.92
CA THR A 78 7.43 16.12 7.12
C THR A 78 8.89 16.21 7.53
N GLU A 79 9.77 16.52 6.60
CA GLU A 79 11.13 16.92 6.95
C GLU A 79 11.12 17.96 8.09
N TRP A 80 10.07 18.81 8.10
CA TRP A 80 9.68 19.69 9.19
C TRP A 80 9.44 19.03 10.55
N ASP A 81 8.87 17.82 10.65
CA ASP A 81 8.73 17.08 11.92
C ASP A 81 10.08 16.63 12.47
N ARG A 82 11.01 16.24 11.57
CA ARG A 82 12.37 15.86 11.94
C ARG A 82 13.17 17.10 12.40
N ILE A 83 13.04 18.22 11.69
CA ILE A 83 13.57 19.54 12.07
C ILE A 83 12.99 20.01 13.40
N ARG A 84 11.67 19.86 13.64
CA ARG A 84 11.01 20.23 14.90
C ARG A 84 11.53 19.43 16.09
N GLN A 85 11.74 18.12 15.92
CA GLN A 85 12.30 17.27 16.96
C GLN A 85 13.74 17.68 17.29
N HIS A 86 14.56 17.99 16.27
CA HIS A 86 15.92 18.50 16.45
C HIS A 86 15.95 19.87 17.15
N ALA A 87 15.08 20.80 16.76
CA ALA A 87 14.98 22.13 17.36
C ALA A 87 14.55 22.07 18.84
N ARG A 88 13.66 21.15 19.21
CA ARG A 88 13.28 20.90 20.62
C ARG A 88 14.42 20.26 21.43
N GLY A 89 15.29 19.48 20.79
CA GLY A 89 16.52 18.97 21.39
C GLY A 89 17.53 20.10 21.67
N TRP A 90 17.73 20.99 20.70
CA TRP A 90 18.59 22.17 20.83
C TRP A 90 18.11 23.15 21.91
N ALA A 91 16.80 23.41 22.00
CA ALA A 91 16.23 24.28 23.05
C ALA A 91 16.40 23.72 24.47
N ARG A 92 16.66 22.41 24.62
CA ARG A 92 16.99 21.77 25.89
C ARG A 92 18.49 21.81 26.18
N PHE A 93 19.33 21.68 25.15
CA PHE A 93 20.78 21.84 25.23
C PHE A 93 21.18 23.28 25.59
N CYS A 94 20.56 24.30 24.96
CA CYS A 94 20.85 25.72 25.23
C CYS A 94 20.29 26.25 26.57
N ARG A 95 19.59 25.42 27.36
CA ARG A 95 19.00 25.82 28.66
C ARG A 95 19.67 25.11 29.84
N GLY A 96 20.80 24.44 29.59
CA GLY A 96 21.56 23.65 30.56
C GLY A 96 22.94 24.21 30.95
N ASP A 97 23.30 25.40 30.47
CA ASP A 97 24.55 26.11 30.82
C ASP A 97 24.25 27.39 31.62
N GLU A 98 23.45 27.28 32.67
CA GLU A 98 23.46 28.24 33.78
C GLU A 98 24.01 27.51 35.00
N GLY A 99 25.34 27.59 35.14
CA GLY A 99 26.02 27.31 36.40
C GLY A 99 25.76 28.38 37.45
#